data_AF-A0A328DTK5-F1
#
_entry.id   AF-A0A328DTK5-F1
#
_cell.length_a   1.000
_cell.length_b   1.000
_cell.length_c   1.000
_cell.angle_alpha   90.00
_cell.angle_beta   90.00
_cell.angle_gamma   90.00
#
_symmetry.space_group_name_H-M   'P 1'
#
loop_
_entity.id
_entity.type
_entity.pdbx_description
1 polymer ?
#
loop_
_entity_poly.entity_id
_entity_poly.type
_entity_poly.pdbx_seq_one_letter_code
_entity_poly.pdbx_strand_id
1 'polypeptide(L)'
;MVGLTEPQAKERAEKEGFEIRVAKTSFKANTKALAENKGEGLAKLIYRPDNGEILGVHIIGLHAADLIHEASNAIALGTRIQVKVDTSSPASEPIAV
;
A
#
# COMPACT_ATOMS: atom_id res chain seq x y z
N MET A 1 5.47 -8.26 5.60
CA MET A 1 5.10 -7.91 4.21
C MET A 1 4.29 -9.04 3.62
N VAL A 2 3.48 -8.76 2.59
CA VAL A 2 2.71 -9.76 1.83
C VAL A 2 2.65 -9.33 0.36
N GLY A 3 2.64 -10.29 -0.56
CA GLY A 3 2.67 -10.04 -2.00
C GLY A 3 4.06 -9.70 -2.55
N LEU A 4 4.09 -8.99 -3.68
CA LEU A 4 5.29 -8.69 -4.45
C LEU A 4 6.08 -7.51 -3.87
N THR A 5 7.41 -7.57 -3.99
CA THR A 5 8.29 -6.41 -3.81
C THR A 5 8.22 -5.47 -5.02
N GLU A 6 8.71 -4.23 -4.91
CA GLU A 6 8.75 -3.30 -6.05
C GLU A 6 9.53 -3.86 -7.26
N PRO A 7 10.73 -4.47 -7.10
CA PRO A 7 11.42 -5.09 -8.23
C PRO A 7 10.62 -6.23 -8.88
N GLN A 8 10.02 -7.11 -8.08
CA GLN A 8 9.20 -8.21 -8.59
C GLN A 8 7.93 -7.71 -9.28
N ALA A 9 7.30 -6.66 -8.75
CA ALA A 9 6.13 -6.06 -9.35
C ALA A 9 6.47 -5.40 -10.69
N LYS A 10 7.62 -4.72 -10.80
CA LYS A 10 8.12 -4.16 -12.08
C LYS A 10 8.38 -5.24 -13.11
N GLU A 11 9.08 -6.30 -12.72
CA GLU A 11 9.38 -7.43 -13.61
C GLU A 11 8.09 -8.09 -14.12
N ARG A 12 7.08 -8.26 -13.25
CA ARG A 12 5.77 -8.78 -13.64
C ARG A 12 5.04 -7.83 -14.60
N ALA A 13 5.07 -6.53 -14.29
CA ALA A 13 4.44 -5.48 -15.08
C ALA A 13 5.00 -5.41 -16.51
N GLU A 14 6.32 -5.52 -16.65
CA GLU A 14 7.01 -5.59 -17.95
C GLU A 14 6.62 -6.83 -18.75
N LYS A 15 6.47 -7.99 -18.10
CA LYS A 15 6.07 -9.25 -18.77
C LYS A 15 4.61 -9.28 -19.18
N GLU A 16 3.72 -8.72 -18.35
CA GLU A 16 2.27 -8.77 -18.56
C GLU A 16 1.71 -7.51 -19.24
N GLY A 17 2.53 -6.47 -19.43
CA GLY A 17 2.17 -5.26 -20.16
C GLY A 17 1.24 -4.31 -19.39
N PHE A 18 1.51 -4.08 -18.10
CA PHE A 18 0.76 -3.10 -17.29
C PHE A 18 1.70 -2.16 -16.52
N GLU A 19 1.15 -1.11 -15.92
CA GLU A 19 1.89 -0.16 -15.07
C GLU A 19 1.73 -0.48 -13.59
N ILE A 20 2.71 -0.15 -12.76
CA ILE A 20 2.57 -0.20 -11.29
C ILE A 20 2.63 1.19 -10.69
N ARG A 21 1.91 1.38 -9.59
CA ARG A 21 2.09 2.53 -8.71
C ARG A 21 2.41 2.08 -7.30
N VAL A 22 3.15 2.95 -6.62
CA VAL A 22 3.59 2.75 -5.24
C VAL A 22 3.09 3.91 -4.40
N ALA A 23 2.18 3.64 -3.47
CA ALA A 23 1.76 4.60 -2.45
C ALA A 23 2.55 4.35 -1.16
N LYS A 24 3.00 5.42 -0.51
CA LYS A 24 3.74 5.36 0.76
C LYS A 24 3.10 6.35 1.73
N THR A 25 2.87 5.92 2.97
CA THR A 25 2.45 6.79 4.08
C THR A 25 3.30 6.52 5.31
N SER A 26 3.60 7.57 6.07
CA SER A 26 4.31 7.46 7.34
C SER A 26 3.32 7.46 8.49
N PHE A 27 3.58 6.65 9.51
CA PHE A 27 2.77 6.64 10.72
C PHE A 27 2.88 7.96 11.52
N LYS A 28 3.85 8.82 11.21
CA LYS A 28 3.93 10.19 11.74
C LYS A 28 2.76 11.07 11.32
N ALA A 29 2.11 10.77 10.20
CA ALA A 29 0.91 11.48 9.75
C ALA A 29 -0.37 10.98 10.44
N ASN A 30 -0.29 9.87 11.19
CA ASN A 30 -1.43 9.27 11.87
C ASN A 30 -1.55 9.81 13.30
N THR A 31 -2.60 10.60 13.58
CA THR A 31 -2.86 11.22 14.89
C THR A 31 -3.01 10.21 16.02
N LYS A 32 -3.51 8.99 15.75
CA LYS A 32 -3.57 7.91 16.74
C LYS A 32 -2.18 7.37 17.05
N ALA A 33 -1.34 7.15 16.04
CA ALA A 33 0.03 6.69 16.24
C ALA A 33 0.88 7.71 17.00
N LEU A 34 0.66 9.01 16.76
CA LEU A 34 1.26 10.10 17.53
C LEU A 34 0.80 10.10 18.99
N ALA A 35 -0.49 9.94 19.25
CA ALA A 35 -1.04 9.91 20.60
C ALA A 35 -0.48 8.76 21.45
N GLU A 36 -0.11 7.64 20.83
CA GLU A 36 0.51 6.50 21.51
C GLU A 36 2.05 6.56 21.53
N ASN A 37 2.69 7.67 21.11
CA ASN A 37 4.15 7.81 20.95
C ASN A 37 4.80 6.76 20.02
N LYS A 38 4.05 6.27 19.02
CA LYS A 38 4.46 5.22 18.07
C LYS A 38 4.41 5.72 16.63
N GLY A 39 4.72 6.99 16.41
CA GLY A 39 4.74 7.59 15.08
C GLY A 39 5.84 7.03 14.16
N GLU A 40 6.78 6.23 14.67
CA GLU A 40 7.81 5.61 13.85
C GLU A 40 7.24 4.45 13.01
N GLY A 41 7.29 4.62 11.69
CA GLY A 41 6.87 3.59 10.76
C GLY A 41 6.54 4.13 9.37
N LEU A 42 6.43 3.19 8.44
CA LEU A 42 6.07 3.40 7.05
C LEU A 42 5.20 2.23 6.57
N ALA A 43 4.09 2.55 5.90
CA ALA A 43 3.34 1.60 5.10
C ALA A 43 3.52 1.93 3.62
N LYS A 44 3.70 0.89 2.82
CA LYS A 44 3.87 0.95 1.37
C LYS A 44 2.92 -0.04 0.70
N LEU A 45 2.16 0.45 -0.27
CA LEU A 45 1.24 -0.30 -1.10
C LEU A 45 1.72 -0.26 -2.55
N ILE A 46 1.82 -1.42 -3.19
CA ILE A 46 2.14 -1.58 -4.60
C ILE A 46 0.87 -2.10 -5.27
N TYR A 47 0.41 -1.42 -6.32
CA TYR A 47 -0.87 -1.73 -6.96
C TYR A 47 -0.83 -1.40 -8.45
N ARG A 48 -1.79 -1.95 -9.19
CA ARG A 48 -2.01 -1.58 -10.59
C ARG A 48 -3.02 -0.43 -10.68
N PRO A 49 -2.68 0.68 -11.35
CA PRO A 49 -3.55 1.85 -11.43
C PRO A 49 -4.74 1.66 -12.40
N ASP A 50 -4.62 0.73 -13.36
CA ASP A 50 -5.65 0.47 -14.38
C ASP A 50 -6.90 -0.23 -13.81
N ASN A 51 -6.72 -1.10 -12.82
CA ASN A 51 -7.80 -1.92 -12.26
C ASN A 51 -7.84 -1.95 -10.73
N GLY A 52 -6.93 -1.27 -10.03
CA GLY A 52 -6.87 -1.22 -8.57
C GLY A 52 -6.41 -2.52 -7.89
N GLU A 53 -5.86 -3.50 -8.63
CA GLU A 53 -5.34 -4.74 -8.08
C GLU A 53 -4.17 -4.46 -7.14
N ILE A 54 -4.24 -5.03 -5.92
CA ILE A 54 -3.16 -4.95 -4.93
C ILE A 54 -2.12 -6.01 -5.28
N LEU A 55 -0.88 -5.56 -5.55
CA LEU A 55 0.24 -6.45 -5.88
C LEU A 55 1.09 -6.78 -4.66
N GLY A 56 1.21 -5.86 -3.70
CA GLY A 56 1.99 -6.08 -2.49
C GLY A 56 1.85 -4.99 -1.45
N VAL A 57 2.02 -5.36 -0.18
CA VAL A 57 1.94 -4.47 0.99
C VAL A 57 3.12 -4.70 1.91
N HIS A 58 3.80 -3.62 2.26
CA HIS A 58 5.01 -3.62 3.08
C HIS A 58 4.84 -2.62 4.20
N ILE A 59 4.88 -3.09 5.45
CA ILE A 59 4.67 -2.26 6.64
C ILE A 59 5.85 -2.45 7.58
N ILE A 60 6.38 -1.36 8.08
CA ILE A 60 7.39 -1.29 9.13
C ILE A 60 6.86 -0.33 10.19
N GLY A 61 6.89 -0.74 11.45
CA GLY A 61 6.39 0.06 12.57
C GLY A 61 5.67 -0.79 13.59
N LEU A 62 5.16 -0.16 14.64
CA LEU A 62 4.37 -0.88 15.62
C LEU A 62 3.03 -1.32 15.01
N HIS A 63 2.51 -2.48 15.44
CA HIS A 63 1.30 -3.11 14.90
C HIS A 63 1.40 -3.56 13.43
N ALA A 64 2.61 -3.61 12.84
CA ALA A 64 2.80 -4.10 11.48
C ALA A 64 2.28 -5.54 11.28
N ALA A 65 2.32 -6.39 12.32
CA ALA A 65 1.81 -7.76 12.27
C ALA A 65 0.28 -7.82 12.14
N ASP A 66 -0.44 -6.92 12.81
CA ASP A 66 -1.91 -6.88 12.74
C ASP A 66 -2.35 -6.35 11.37
N LEU A 67 -1.73 -5.23 10.94
CA LEU A 67 -2.03 -4.60 9.65
C LEU A 67 -1.66 -5.47 8.45
N ILE A 68 -0.59 -6.28 8.55
CA ILE A 68 -0.22 -7.17 7.44
C ILE A 68 -1.20 -8.35 7.30
N HIS A 69 -1.86 -8.75 8.38
CA HIS A 69 -2.90 -9.77 8.33
C HIS A 69 -4.10 -9.29 7.50
N GLU A 70 -4.56 -8.06 7.76
CA GLU A 70 -5.64 -7.44 6.97
C GLU A 70 -5.26 -7.29 5.50
N ALA A 71 -4.03 -6.83 5.22
CA ALA A 71 -3.51 -6.73 3.86
C ALA A 71 -3.47 -8.10 3.15
N SER A 72 -3.10 -9.16 3.87
CA SER A 72 -3.08 -10.53 3.36
C SER A 72 -4.49 -10.99 2.98
N ASN A 73 -5.47 -10.72 3.83
CA ASN A 73 -6.87 -11.04 3.55
C ASN A 73 -7.40 -10.25 2.35
N ALA A 74 -7.09 -8.96 2.26
CA ALA A 74 -7.50 -8.12 1.13
C ALA A 74 -6.98 -8.66 -0.22
N ILE A 75 -5.70 -9.07 -0.27
CA ILE A 75 -5.10 -9.70 -1.45
C ILE A 75 -5.76 -11.05 -1.76
N ALA A 76 -5.97 -11.89 -0.75
CA ALA A 76 -6.59 -13.21 -0.92
C ALA A 76 -8.04 -13.12 -1.46
N LEU A 77 -8.79 -12.10 -1.05
CA LEU A 77 -10.15 -11.84 -1.51
C LEU A 77 -10.22 -11.11 -2.86
N GLY A 78 -9.07 -10.72 -3.44
CA GLY A 78 -9.03 -9.94 -4.68
C GLY A 78 -9.64 -8.55 -4.53
N THR A 79 -9.55 -7.97 -3.32
CA THR A 79 -10.02 -6.62 -3.03
C THR A 79 -9.26 -5.61 -3.90
N ARG A 80 -9.99 -4.64 -4.45
CA ARG A 80 -9.44 -3.60 -5.31
C ARG A 80 -9.51 -2.25 -4.62
N ILE A 81 -8.45 -1.45 -4.77
CA ILE A 81 -8.45 -0.08 -4.28
C ILE A 81 -9.18 0.83 -5.26
N GLN A 82 -9.92 1.81 -4.72
CA GLN A 82 -10.49 2.86 -5.55
C GLN A 82 -9.40 3.86 -5.93
N VAL A 83 -8.95 3.79 -7.18
CA VAL A 83 -7.94 4.72 -7.71
C VAL A 83 -8.66 6.02 -8.11
N LYS A 84 -8.78 6.96 -7.17
CA LYS A 84 -9.11 8.34 -7.54
C LYS A 84 -7.88 8.95 -8.23
N VAL A 85 -8.05 9.32 -9.50
CA VAL A 85 -7.04 10.07 -10.27
C VAL A 85 -7.12 11.54 -9.84
N ASP A 86 -6.70 11.84 -8.61
CA ASP A 86 -6.53 13.22 -8.17
C ASP A 86 -5.19 13.73 -8.70
N THR A 87 -5.26 14.61 -9.71
CA THR A 87 -4.11 15.17 -10.44
C THR A 87 -3.38 16.30 -9.69
N SER A 88 -3.60 16.47 -8.38
CA SER A 88 -3.13 17.66 -7.65
C SER A 88 -2.31 17.42 -6.37
N SER A 89 -1.80 16.22 -6.09
CA SER A 89 -0.84 16.05 -4.97
C SER A 89 0.10 14.85 -5.14
N PRO A 90 1.43 15.04 -5.16
CA PRO A 90 2.40 13.95 -5.32
C PRO A 90 2.65 13.12 -4.05
N ALA A 91 1.99 13.38 -2.92
CA ALA A 91 2.22 12.64 -1.68
C ALA A 91 1.07 12.78 -0.66
N SER A 92 -0.02 12.03 -0.80
CA SER A 92 -0.84 11.56 0.34
C SER A 92 -1.93 10.60 -0.14
N GLU A 93 -1.75 9.34 0.24
CA GLU A 93 -2.78 8.37 0.68
C GLU A 93 -3.90 7.93 -0.29
N PRO A 94 -3.95 6.62 -0.64
CA PRO A 94 -5.23 5.98 -0.87
C PRO A 94 -5.94 5.83 0.49
N ILE A 95 -7.01 6.60 0.68
CA ILE A 95 -7.98 6.44 1.77
C ILE A 95 -9.00 5.37 1.39
N ALA A 96 -9.43 4.61 2.42
CA ALA A 96 -10.61 3.75 2.54
C ALA A 96 -10.39 2.24 2.40
N VAL A 97 -10.30 1.56 3.55
CA VAL A 97 -11.35 0.63 3.97
C VAL A 97 -12.39 1.44 4.73
#